data_AF-A0A9E2V3L7-F1
#
_entry.id   AF-A0A9E2V3L7-F1
#
_cell.length_a   1.000
_cell.length_b   1.000
_cell.length_c   1.000
_cell.angle_alpha   90.00
_cell.angle_beta   90.00
_cell.angle_gamma   90.00
#
_symmetry.space_group_name_H-M   'P 1'
#
loop_
_entity.id
_entity.type
_entity.pdbx_description
1 polymer ?
#
loop_
_entity_poly.entity_id
_entity_poly.type
_entity_poly.pdbx_seq_one_letter_code
_entity_poly.pdbx_strand_id
1 'polypeptide(L)' 'DGDEDVVPFADEVFRVPQAPTLLAPLLTVVPLQLFACELAHAKGLDVDQPRNLAKSVTVE' A
#
# COMPACT_ATOMS: atom_id res chain seq x y z
N ASP A 1 -11.13 7.27 18.05
CA ASP A 1 -9.67 7.17 18.25
C ASP A 1 -9.23 5.74 18.04
N GLY A 2 -8.00 5.56 17.54
CA GLY A 2 -7.53 4.33 16.90
C GLY A 2 -7.67 3.06 17.76
N ASP A 3 -7.69 1.91 17.08
CA ASP A 3 -7.71 0.60 17.74
C ASP A 3 -6.36 0.37 18.43
N GLU A 4 -6.31 0.55 19.75
CA GLU A 4 -5.12 0.30 20.57
C GLU A 4 -4.97 -1.19 20.93
N ASP A 5 -6.02 -1.99 20.74
CA ASP A 5 -6.00 -3.41 21.10
C ASP A 5 -5.03 -4.21 20.22
N VAL A 6 -4.64 -3.66 19.06
CA VAL A 6 -3.69 -4.28 18.13
C VAL A 6 -2.22 -4.12 18.56
N VAL A 7 -1.90 -3.13 19.41
CA VAL A 7 -0.51 -2.76 19.75
C VAL A 7 0.28 -3.91 20.38
N PRO A 8 -0.27 -4.74 21.29
CA PRO A 8 0.47 -5.85 21.88
C PRO A 8 0.79 -6.99 20.89
N PHE A 9 0.18 -6.99 19.70
CA PHE A 9 0.25 -8.08 18.73
C PHE A 9 1.09 -7.76 17.50
N ALA A 10 1.63 -6.54 17.38
CA ALA A 10 2.41 -6.09 16.24
C ALA A 10 3.65 -5.31 16.68
N ASP A 11 4.79 -5.57 16.03
CA ASP A 11 6.02 -4.80 16.26
C ASP A 11 5.90 -3.36 15.74
N GLU A 12 5.17 -3.18 14.63
CA GLU A 12 4.98 -1.89 13.95
C GLU A 12 3.51 -1.69 13.60
N VAL A 13 2.99 -0.49 13.86
CA VAL A 13 1.58 -0.12 13.63
C VAL A 13 1.50 1.12 12.73
N PHE A 14 0.98 0.94 11.51
CA PHE A 14 0.68 2.04 10.60
C PHE A 14 -0.67 2.67 10.94
N ARG A 15 -0.63 3.77 11.70
CA ARG A 15 -1.85 4.51 12.04
C ARG A 15 -2.30 5.36 10.87
N VAL A 16 -3.56 5.19 10.47
CA VAL A 16 -4.19 5.92 9.38
C VAL A 16 -5.10 7.02 9.94
N PRO A 17 -5.19 8.21 9.31
CA PRO A 17 -6.11 9.26 9.74
C PRO A 17 -7.57 8.78 9.75
N GLN A 18 -8.37 9.36 10.65
CA GLN A 18 -9.81 9.13 10.66
C GLN A 18 -10.42 9.64 9.37
N ALA A 19 -11.26 8.82 8.73
CA ALA A 19 -11.96 9.15 7.50
C ALA A 19 -13.37 8.53 7.53
N PRO A 20 -14.34 9.10 6.79
CA PRO A 20 -15.63 8.46 6.58
C PRO A 20 -15.45 7.00 6.11
N THR A 21 -16.33 6.11 6.55
CA THR A 21 -16.24 4.66 6.25
C THR A 21 -16.07 4.38 4.75
N LEU A 22 -16.73 5.15 3.90
CA LEU A 22 -16.63 5.01 2.44
C LEU A 22 -15.27 5.44 1.85
N LEU A 23 -14.52 6.28 2.56
CA LEU A 23 -13.21 6.79 2.14
C LEU A 23 -12.04 6.08 2.84
N ALA A 24 -12.28 5.38 3.96
CA ALA A 24 -11.26 4.62 4.68
C ALA A 24 -10.44 3.64 3.79
N PRO A 25 -11.02 2.95 2.79
CA PRO A 25 -10.25 2.10 1.88
C PRO A 25 -9.16 2.85 1.09
N LEU A 26 -9.38 4.13 0.77
CA LEU A 26 -8.41 4.94 0.03
C LEU A 26 -7.17 5.27 0.85
N LEU A 27 -7.32 5.42 2.17
CA LEU A 27 -6.19 5.73 3.04
C LEU A 27 -5.45 4.47 3.49
N THR A 28 -6.17 3.36 3.68
CA THR A 28 -5.58 2.09 4.13
C THR A 28 -4.73 1.41 3.05
N VAL A 29 -4.91 1.72 1.76
CA VAL A 29 -4.05 1.20 0.67
C VAL A 29 -2.72 1.93 0.55
N VAL A 30 -2.59 3.16 1.07
CA VAL A 30 -1.36 3.96 0.92
C VAL A 30 -0.13 3.30 1.54
N PRO A 31 -0.17 2.79 2.80
CA PRO A 31 0.98 2.05 3.36
C PRO A 31 1.37 0.83 2.53
N LEU A 32 0.39 0.14 1.93
CA LEU A 32 0.64 -1.03 1.08
C LEU A 32 1.32 -0.65 -0.24
N GLN A 33 0.96 0.50 -0.83
CA GLN A 33 1.61 1.04 -2.02
C GLN A 33 3.06 1.43 -1.73
N LEU A 34 3.31 2.10 -0.59
CA LEU A 34 4.66 2.45 -0.15
C LEU A 34 5.50 1.19 0.10
N PHE A 35 4.95 0.20 0.82
CA PHE A 35 5.61 -1.08 1.05
C PHE A 35 6.02 -1.76 -0.25
N ALA A 36 5.12 -1.82 -1.25
CA ALA A 36 5.42 -2.43 -2.54
C ALA A 36 6.54 -1.68 -3.29
N CYS A 37 6.53 -0.33 -3.25
CA CYS A 37 7.55 0.51 -3.87
C CYS A 37 8.92 0.27 -3.24
N GLU A 38 9.01 0.36 -1.91
CA GLU A 38 10.27 0.17 -1.18
C GLU A 38 10.79 -1.27 -1.32
N LEU A 39 9.90 -2.27 -1.31
CA LEU A 39 10.28 -3.66 -1.54
C LEU A 39 10.85 -3.86 -2.95
N ALA A 40 10.23 -3.28 -3.97
CA ALA A 40 10.72 -3.36 -5.34
C ALA A 40 12.09 -2.67 -5.48
N HIS A 41 12.27 -1.50 -4.87
CA HIS A 41 13.56 -0.80 -4.81
C HIS A 41 14.64 -1.65 -4.12
N ALA A 42 14.33 -2.20 -2.94
CA ALA A 42 15.25 -3.06 -2.18
C ALA A 42 15.64 -4.33 -2.95
N LYS A 43 14.78 -4.81 -3.86
CA LYS A 43 15.05 -5.95 -4.74
C LYS A 43 15.70 -5.56 -6.08
N GLY A 44 15.97 -4.28 -6.31
CA GLY A 44 16.54 -3.78 -7.57
C GLY A 44 15.60 -3.98 -8.78
N LEU A 45 14.29 -3.95 -8.57
CA LEU A 45 13.29 -4.07 -9.62
C LEU A 45 12.86 -2.68 -10.11
N ASP A 46 12.56 -2.57 -11.40
CA ASP A 46 11.99 -1.35 -11.99
C ASP A 46 10.49 -1.25 -11.62
N VAL A 47 10.17 -0.29 -10.75
CA VAL A 47 8.79 0.01 -10.32
C VAL A 47 7.96 0.64 -11.43
N ASP A 48 8.58 1.42 -12.32
CA ASP A 48 7.89 2.15 -13.38
C ASP A 48 7.60 1.24 -14.59
N GLN A 49 8.42 0.21 -14.79
CA GLN A 49 8.27 -0.78 -15.87
C GLN A 49 8.29 -2.22 -15.35
N PRO A 50 7.24 -2.64 -14.61
CA PRO A 50 7.17 -4.01 -14.10
C PRO A 50 7.04 -5.02 -15.25
N ARG A 51 7.70 -6.17 -15.08
CA ARG A 51 7.73 -7.22 -16.10
C ARG A 51 6.31 -7.69 -16.46
N ASN A 52 6.08 -7.92 -17.76
CA ASN A 52 4.82 -8.42 -18.31
C ASN A 52 3.61 -7.48 -18.16
N LEU A 53 3.83 -6.22 -17.80
CA LEU A 53 2.77 -5.21 -17.70
C LEU A 53 2.96 -4.13 -18.77
N ALA A 54 1.83 -3.69 -19.31
CA ALA A 54 1.75 -2.51 -20.16
C ALA A 54 0.89 -1.46 -19.45
N LYS A 55 1.18 -0.17 -19.70
CA LYS A 55 0.43 0.95 -19.10
C LYS A 55 -1.08 0.88 -19.39
N SER A 56 -1.44 0.36 -20.56
CA SER A 56 -2.80 0.01 -20.93
C SER A 56 -2.75 -1.09 -22.00
N VAL A 57 -3.65 -2.06 -21.93
CA VAL A 57 -3.79 -3.09 -22.97
C VAL A 57 -4.76 -2.55 -24.02
N THR A 58 -4.28 -2.28 -25.23
CA THR A 58 -5.07 -1.71 -26.33
C THR A 58 -5.12 -2.67 -27.51
N VAL A 59 -5.51 -3.93 -27.28
CA VAL A 59 -5.76 -4.90 -28.35
C VAL A 59 -7.26 -5.16 -28.43
N GLU A 60 -7.81 -4.92 -29.62
CA GLU A 60 -9.04 -5.56 -30.10
C GLU A 60 -8.77 -7.02 -30.46
#